data_AF-A0A949FU37-F1
#
_entry.id   AF-A0A949FU37-F1
#
_cell.length_a   1.000
_cell.length_b   1.000
_cell.length_c   1.000
_cell.angle_alpha   90.00
_cell.angle_beta   90.00
_cell.angle_gamma   90.00
#
_symmetry.space_group_name_H-M   'P 1'
#
loop_
_entity.id
_entity.type
_entity.pdbx_description
1 polymer ?
#
loop_
_entity_poly.entity_id
_entity_poly.type
_entity_poly.pdbx_seq_one_letter_code
_entity_poly.pdbx_strand_id
1 'polypeptide(L)'
;MTQPHRSDGIDPAARSRARRRAAQAIYAWQIGGNPIASVIEEFRHEQDMEIADMAYFEDLLRGVEKHCAELDANLAPWLDRDIAQVDPLERAVLRLAAYELRHRPDVPYRVVLNEAVEVAKRFGAEHGHTYVNGVLDKAARAWRGAEPEGPLRG
;
A
#
# COMPACT_ATOMS: atom_id res chain seq x y z
N MET A 1 -8.64 28.91 -17.54
CA MET A 1 -8.05 28.67 -16.21
C MET A 1 -9.17 28.22 -15.29
N THR A 2 -9.37 26.91 -15.14
CA THR A 2 -10.31 26.39 -14.14
C THR A 2 -9.90 24.96 -13.80
N GLN A 3 -9.20 24.78 -12.68
CA GLN A 3 -8.99 23.46 -12.11
C GLN A 3 -10.31 23.00 -11.46
N PRO A 4 -10.75 21.75 -11.66
CA PRO A 4 -11.96 21.26 -11.02
C PRO A 4 -11.68 21.01 -9.54
N HIS A 5 -12.53 21.59 -8.68
CA HIS A 5 -12.62 21.26 -7.26
C HIS A 5 -12.85 19.75 -7.09
N ARG A 6 -11.94 19.07 -6.39
CA ARG A 6 -12.11 17.66 -5.97
C ARG A 6 -13.00 17.63 -4.72
N SER A 7 -14.24 17.19 -4.90
CA SER A 7 -15.24 17.03 -3.84
C SER A 7 -14.95 15.79 -2.98
N ASP A 8 -13.99 15.91 -2.05
CA ASP A 8 -13.92 15.10 -0.81
C ASP A 8 -12.92 15.67 0.24
N GLY A 9 -12.32 16.84 -0.01
CA GLY A 9 -11.46 17.52 0.97
C GLY A 9 -10.11 16.86 1.27
N ILE A 10 -9.82 15.67 0.71
CA ILE A 10 -8.58 14.93 0.96
C ILE A 10 -7.65 15.03 -0.26
N ASP A 11 -6.44 15.53 -0.04
CA ASP A 11 -5.40 15.74 -1.07
C ASP A 11 -4.80 14.39 -1.55
N PRO A 12 -4.90 14.03 -2.85
CA PRO A 12 -4.28 12.83 -3.38
C PRO A 12 -2.77 12.75 -3.15
N ALA A 13 -2.08 13.89 -3.12
CA ALA A 13 -0.66 13.92 -2.79
C ALA A 13 -0.42 13.55 -1.32
N ALA A 14 -1.31 13.94 -0.41
CA ALA A 14 -1.25 13.55 1.00
C ALA A 14 -1.49 12.04 1.18
N ARG A 15 -2.41 11.44 0.40
CA ARG A 15 -2.62 9.98 0.39
C ARG A 15 -1.44 9.21 -0.19
N SER A 16 -0.83 9.70 -1.27
CA SER A 16 0.38 9.08 -1.84
C SER A 16 1.55 9.12 -0.84
N ARG A 17 1.74 10.24 -0.14
CA ARG A 17 2.72 10.36 0.95
C ARG A 17 2.41 9.39 2.09
N ALA A 18 1.15 9.29 2.50
CA ALA A 18 0.71 8.35 3.54
C ALA A 18 1.01 6.89 3.15
N ARG A 19 0.71 6.45 1.92
CA ARG A 19 1.06 5.09 1.45
C ARG A 19 2.56 4.83 1.49
N ARG A 20 3.35 5.80 1.03
CA ARG A 20 4.81 5.68 1.02
C ARG A 20 5.37 5.48 2.43
N ARG A 21 4.90 6.28 3.39
CA ARG A 21 5.29 6.15 4.81
C ARG A 21 4.75 4.84 5.38
N ALA A 22 3.52 4.44 5.05
CA ALA A 22 2.93 3.19 5.51
C ALA A 22 3.76 1.98 5.08
N ALA A 23 4.26 1.94 3.83
CA ALA A 23 5.13 0.87 3.37
C ALA A 23 6.44 0.78 4.19
N GLN A 24 7.05 1.93 4.53
CA GLN A 24 8.24 1.97 5.37
C GLN A 24 7.96 1.52 6.80
N ALA A 25 6.84 1.96 7.38
CA ALA A 25 6.42 1.57 8.71
C ALA A 25 6.08 0.07 8.79
N ILE A 26 5.41 -0.48 7.78
CA ILE A 26 5.15 -1.93 7.67
C ILE A 26 6.47 -2.70 7.54
N TYR A 27 7.43 -2.21 6.76
CA TYR A 27 8.76 -2.81 6.67
C TYR A 27 9.45 -2.81 8.04
N ALA A 28 9.49 -1.66 8.73
CA ALA A 28 10.10 -1.53 10.05
C ALA A 28 9.44 -2.45 11.09
N TRP A 29 8.11 -2.56 11.07
CA TRP A 29 7.34 -3.48 11.90
C TRP A 29 7.71 -4.94 11.67
N GLN A 30 7.84 -5.35 10.40
CA GLN A 30 8.17 -6.73 10.04
C GLN A 30 9.60 -7.13 10.41
N ILE A 31 10.54 -6.18 10.39
CA ILE A 31 11.96 -6.44 10.70
C ILE A 31 12.22 -6.31 12.21
N GLY A 32 11.66 -5.26 12.83
CA GLY A 32 11.93 -4.91 14.22
C GLY A 32 11.09 -5.70 15.23
N GLY A 33 9.94 -6.25 14.82
CA GLY A 33 9.03 -6.97 15.71
C GLY A 33 8.38 -6.12 16.80
N ASN A 34 8.59 -4.79 16.77
CA ASN A 34 7.95 -3.84 17.65
C ASN A 34 6.43 -3.84 17.41
N PRO A 35 5.60 -3.51 18.41
CA PRO A 35 4.17 -3.32 18.18
C PRO A 35 3.91 -2.24 17.11
N ILE A 36 2.92 -2.43 16.23
CA ILE A 36 2.61 -1.44 15.18
C ILE A 36 2.31 -0.06 15.79
N ALA A 37 1.74 -0.03 16.99
CA ALA A 37 1.43 1.20 17.71
C ALA A 37 2.67 2.03 18.01
N SER A 38 3.78 1.39 18.38
CA SER A 38 5.06 2.08 18.63
C SER A 38 5.66 2.61 17.33
N VAL A 39 5.54 1.85 16.23
CA VAL A 39 5.98 2.32 14.90
C VAL A 39 5.14 3.52 14.45
N ILE A 40 3.81 3.50 14.65
CA ILE A 40 2.94 4.64 14.35
C ILE A 40 3.38 5.89 15.13
N GLU A 41 3.69 5.73 16.41
CA GLU A 41 4.13 6.85 17.27
C GLU A 41 5.47 7.42 16.81
N GLU A 42 6.45 6.57 16.48
CA GLU A 42 7.74 6.99 15.94
C GLU A 42 7.57 7.81 14.64
N PHE A 43 6.77 7.31 13.71
CA PHE A 43 6.51 8.01 12.45
C PHE A 43 5.69 9.28 12.66
N ARG A 44 4.78 9.34 13.63
CA ARG A 44 3.99 10.55 13.95
C ARG A 44 4.86 11.74 14.34
N HIS A 45 6.04 11.50 14.91
CA HIS A 45 6.99 12.53 15.30
C HIS A 45 7.93 12.99 14.17
N GLU A 46 7.92 12.33 13.00
CA GLU A 46 8.69 12.76 11.84
C GLU A 46 8.05 14.00 11.18
N GLN A 47 8.84 15.06 10.97
CA GLN A 47 8.40 16.30 10.30
C GLN A 47 7.83 16.06 8.89
N ASP A 48 8.22 14.96 8.23
CA ASP A 48 7.72 14.54 6.92
C ASP A 48 6.23 14.11 6.92
N MET A 49 5.62 13.91 8.09
CA MET A 49 4.20 13.55 8.22
C MET A 49 3.26 14.77 8.31
N GLU A 50 3.79 16.01 8.37
CA GLU A 50 2.97 17.24 8.45
C GLU A 50 2.05 17.46 7.24
N ILE A 51 2.36 16.81 6.11
CA ILE A 51 1.62 16.93 4.84
C ILE A 51 1.01 15.60 4.37
N ALA A 52 1.10 14.55 5.20
CA ALA A 52 0.52 13.24 4.90
C ALA A 52 -0.87 13.12 5.55
N ASP A 53 -1.74 12.32 4.94
CA ASP A 53 -3.02 11.97 5.57
C ASP A 53 -2.77 10.96 6.70
N MET A 54 -2.62 11.48 7.93
CA MET A 54 -2.32 10.67 9.12
C MET A 54 -3.41 9.64 9.42
N ALA A 55 -4.69 10.02 9.25
CA ALA A 55 -5.80 9.12 9.48
C ALA A 55 -5.75 7.94 8.50
N TYR A 56 -5.44 8.23 7.23
CA TYR A 56 -5.25 7.18 6.23
C TYR A 56 -4.03 6.31 6.53
N PHE A 57 -2.90 6.90 6.91
CA PHE A 57 -1.69 6.16 7.30
C PHE A 57 -1.94 5.20 8.47
N GLU A 58 -2.59 5.67 9.54
CA GLU A 58 -2.90 4.83 10.70
C GLU A 58 -3.88 3.70 10.34
N ASP A 59 -4.89 3.98 9.50
CA ASP A 59 -5.83 2.96 9.00
C ASP A 59 -5.12 1.86 8.22
N LEU A 60 -4.20 2.23 7.32
CA LEU A 60 -3.41 1.26 6.54
C LEU A 60 -2.56 0.36 7.45
N LEU A 61 -1.87 0.93 8.43
CA LEU A 61 -0.98 0.18 9.33
C LEU A 61 -1.76 -0.79 10.23
N ARG A 62 -2.80 -0.29 10.89
CA ARG A 62 -3.65 -1.12 11.77
C ARG A 62 -4.41 -2.17 10.97
N GLY A 63 -4.86 -1.81 9.77
CA GLY A 63 -5.51 -2.74 8.84
C GLY A 63 -4.59 -3.88 8.43
N VAL A 64 -3.36 -3.57 8.02
CA VAL A 64 -2.36 -4.59 7.66
C VAL A 64 -1.99 -5.47 8.85
N GLU A 65 -1.74 -4.90 10.05
CA GLU A 65 -1.45 -5.68 11.25
C GLU A 65 -2.59 -6.67 11.56
N LYS A 66 -3.83 -6.15 11.61
CA LYS A 66 -5.02 -6.93 11.96
C LYS A 66 -5.32 -8.05 10.97
N HIS A 67 -5.10 -7.80 9.67
CA HIS A 67 -5.42 -8.74 8.61
C HIS A 67 -4.20 -9.49 8.07
N CYS A 68 -3.01 -9.38 8.69
CA CYS A 68 -1.76 -9.86 8.12
C CYS A 68 -1.82 -11.33 7.63
N ALA A 69 -2.33 -12.25 8.47
CA ALA A 69 -2.44 -13.65 8.10
C ALA A 69 -3.44 -13.90 6.95
N GLU A 70 -4.55 -13.13 6.92
CA GLU A 70 -5.53 -13.20 5.84
C GLU A 70 -4.95 -12.67 4.52
N LEU A 71 -4.25 -11.53 4.57
CA LEU A 71 -3.59 -10.91 3.42
C LEU A 71 -2.53 -11.85 2.84
N ASP A 72 -1.73 -12.47 3.69
CA ASP A 72 -0.71 -13.44 3.27
C ASP A 72 -1.33 -14.66 2.59
N ALA A 73 -2.39 -15.23 3.17
CA ALA A 73 -3.11 -16.35 2.57
C ALA A 73 -3.76 -15.99 1.22
N ASN A 74 -4.30 -14.77 1.10
CA ASN A 74 -4.89 -14.27 -0.14
C ASN A 74 -3.84 -13.99 -1.23
N LEU A 75 -2.63 -13.59 -0.85
CA LEU A 75 -1.52 -13.35 -1.76
C LEU A 75 -0.86 -14.64 -2.24
N ALA A 76 -0.80 -15.67 -1.39
CA ALA A 76 -0.08 -16.92 -1.65
C ALA A 76 -0.34 -17.57 -3.03
N PRO A 77 -1.57 -17.61 -3.58
CA PRO A 77 -1.82 -18.18 -4.92
C PRO A 77 -1.12 -17.45 -6.07
N TRP A 78 -0.70 -16.20 -5.85
CA TRP A 78 -0.12 -15.32 -6.87
C TRP A 78 1.40 -15.20 -6.74
N LEU A 79 1.97 -15.69 -5.64
CA LEU A 79 3.40 -15.70 -5.38
C LEU A 79 4.05 -16.92 -6.02
N ASP A 80 5.29 -16.76 -6.47
CA ASP A 80 6.14 -17.83 -6.99
C ASP A 80 6.93 -18.58 -5.89
N ARG A 81 6.88 -18.06 -4.67
CA ARG A 81 7.59 -18.53 -3.48
C ARG A 81 6.76 -18.23 -2.23
N ASP A 82 7.18 -18.77 -1.09
CA ASP A 82 6.50 -18.44 0.17
C ASP A 82 6.63 -16.95 0.48
N ILE A 83 5.59 -16.33 1.04
CA ILE A 83 5.61 -14.91 1.38
C ILE A 83 6.73 -14.56 2.38
N ALA A 84 7.16 -15.51 3.21
CA ALA A 84 8.30 -15.33 4.11
C ALA A 84 9.64 -15.21 3.37
N GLN A 85 9.73 -15.71 2.13
CA GLN A 85 10.92 -15.67 1.26
C GLN A 85 10.93 -14.48 0.30
N VAL A 86 9.84 -13.72 0.22
CA VAL A 86 9.77 -12.45 -0.52
C VAL A 86 10.60 -11.41 0.23
N ASP A 87 11.27 -10.53 -0.51
CA ASP A 87 12.04 -9.44 0.08
C ASP A 87 11.16 -8.65 1.07
N PRO A 88 11.63 -8.29 2.27
CA PRO A 88 10.76 -7.70 3.28
C PRO A 88 10.10 -6.39 2.84
N LEU A 89 10.74 -5.63 1.95
CA LEU A 89 10.12 -4.44 1.39
C LEU A 89 9.04 -4.80 0.35
N GLU A 90 9.33 -5.71 -0.58
CA GLU A 90 8.33 -6.20 -1.53
C GLU A 90 7.11 -6.75 -0.80
N ARG A 91 7.34 -7.53 0.26
CA ARG A 91 6.30 -8.06 1.13
C ARG A 91 5.50 -6.96 1.82
N ALA A 92 6.15 -5.91 2.32
CA ALA A 92 5.46 -4.75 2.91
C ALA A 92 4.54 -4.06 1.89
N VAL A 93 5.03 -3.84 0.66
CA VAL A 93 4.25 -3.23 -0.42
C VAL A 93 3.08 -4.12 -0.84
N LEU A 94 3.32 -5.43 -0.98
CA LEU A 94 2.28 -6.39 -1.34
C LEU A 94 1.16 -6.45 -0.29
N ARG A 95 1.50 -6.50 1.00
CA ARG A 95 0.52 -6.49 2.09
C ARG A 95 -0.28 -5.20 2.12
N LEU A 96 0.38 -4.05 1.95
CA LEU A 96 -0.27 -2.74 1.88
C LEU A 96 -1.28 -2.67 0.72
N ALA A 97 -0.85 -3.03 -0.48
CA ALA A 97 -1.69 -3.01 -1.67
C ALA A 97 -2.83 -4.03 -1.56
N ALA A 98 -2.58 -5.22 -1.01
CA ALA A 98 -3.61 -6.22 -0.78
C ALA A 98 -4.68 -5.71 0.20
N TYR A 99 -4.27 -5.01 1.27
CA TYR A 99 -5.22 -4.39 2.19
C TYR A 99 -6.09 -3.35 1.49
N GLU A 100 -5.49 -2.43 0.73
CA GLU A 100 -6.25 -1.44 -0.05
C GLU A 100 -7.21 -2.13 -1.03
N LEU A 101 -6.75 -3.12 -1.80
CA LEU A 101 -7.59 -3.86 -2.74
C LEU A 101 -8.75 -4.60 -2.07
N ARG A 102 -8.57 -5.13 -0.86
CA ARG A 102 -9.59 -5.94 -0.18
C ARG A 102 -10.55 -5.13 0.68
N HIS A 103 -10.06 -4.05 1.30
CA HIS A 103 -10.79 -3.32 2.34
C HIS A 103 -11.09 -1.86 1.99
N ARG A 104 -10.49 -1.31 0.94
CA ARG A 104 -10.68 0.10 0.51
C ARG A 104 -11.31 0.20 -0.88
N PRO A 105 -12.61 -0.15 -1.05
CA PRO A 105 -13.31 -0.03 -2.34
C PRO A 105 -13.45 1.44 -2.79
N ASP A 106 -13.23 2.40 -1.88
CA ASP A 106 -13.16 3.83 -2.17
C ASP A 106 -11.93 4.24 -3.00
N VAL A 107 -10.91 3.39 -3.07
CA VAL A 107 -9.69 3.65 -3.85
C VAL A 107 -9.71 2.79 -5.12
N PRO A 108 -9.67 3.38 -6.34
CA PRO A 108 -9.68 2.59 -7.57
C PRO A 108 -8.51 1.62 -7.65
N TYR A 109 -8.74 0.38 -8.09
CA TYR A 109 -7.69 -0.65 -8.04
C TYR A 109 -6.43 -0.25 -8.84
N ARG A 110 -6.59 0.47 -9.96
CA ARG A 110 -5.47 0.94 -10.78
C ARG A 110 -4.59 1.96 -10.05
N VAL A 111 -5.19 2.77 -9.17
CA VAL A 111 -4.43 3.72 -8.32
C VAL A 111 -3.60 2.92 -7.33
N VAL A 112 -4.19 1.90 -6.69
CA VAL A 112 -3.45 1.03 -5.75
C VAL A 112 -2.26 0.36 -6.44
N LEU A 113 -2.46 -0.21 -7.63
CA LEU A 113 -1.39 -0.84 -8.42
C LEU A 113 -0.28 0.14 -8.77
N ASN A 114 -0.64 1.32 -9.30
CA ASN A 114 0.34 2.32 -9.68
C ASN A 114 1.17 2.79 -8.47
N GLU A 115 0.52 3.09 -7.35
CA GLU A 115 1.19 3.53 -6.12
C GLU A 115 2.10 2.43 -5.55
N ALA A 116 1.65 1.17 -5.54
CA ALA A 116 2.46 0.05 -5.09
C ALA A 116 3.74 -0.10 -5.93
N VAL A 117 3.63 0.00 -7.25
CA VAL A 117 4.78 -0.06 -8.17
C VAL A 117 5.73 1.11 -7.95
N GLU A 118 5.22 2.33 -7.78
CA GLU A 118 6.06 3.51 -7.53
C GLU A 118 6.79 3.43 -6.19
N VAL A 119 6.15 2.89 -5.14
CA VAL A 119 6.79 2.63 -3.85
C VAL A 119 7.88 1.57 -3.99
N ALA A 120 7.61 0.47 -4.71
CA ALA A 120 8.58 -0.59 -4.96
C ALA A 120 9.78 -0.10 -5.79
N LYS A 121 9.58 0.77 -6.77
CA LYS A 121 10.68 1.41 -7.53
C LYS A 121 11.55 2.29 -6.65
N ARG A 122 10.94 2.99 -5.69
CA ARG A 122 11.63 3.99 -4.87
C ARG A 122 12.51 3.35 -3.80
N PHE A 123 12.09 2.23 -3.23
CA PHE A 123 12.78 1.63 -2.09
C PHE A 123 13.33 0.23 -2.37
N GLY A 124 12.82 -0.45 -3.40
CA GLY A 124 13.16 -1.85 -3.67
C GLY A 124 14.43 -2.03 -4.48
N ALA A 125 14.81 -3.30 -4.65
CA ALA A 125 15.90 -3.69 -5.53
C ALA A 125 15.62 -3.29 -6.99
N GLU A 126 16.67 -3.29 -7.82
CA GLU A 126 16.68 -2.84 -9.21
C GLU A 126 15.55 -3.43 -10.08
N HIS A 127 14.96 -4.57 -9.68
CA HIS A 127 13.84 -5.23 -10.37
C HIS A 127 12.62 -5.57 -9.49
N GLY A 128 12.58 -5.17 -8.22
CA GLY A 128 11.51 -5.57 -7.29
C GLY A 128 10.12 -5.05 -7.68
N HIS A 129 10.07 -3.90 -8.36
CA HIS A 129 8.82 -3.33 -8.88
C HIS A 129 8.15 -4.20 -9.95
N THR A 130 8.91 -4.93 -10.77
CA THR A 130 8.36 -5.86 -11.78
C THR A 130 7.67 -7.04 -11.11
N TYR A 131 8.27 -7.56 -10.03
CA TYR A 131 7.69 -8.63 -9.23
C TYR A 131 6.37 -8.18 -8.59
N VAL A 132 6.39 -7.06 -7.86
CA VAL A 132 5.20 -6.48 -7.23
C VAL A 132 4.09 -6.24 -8.24
N ASN A 133 4.41 -5.66 -9.40
CA ASN A 133 3.43 -5.43 -10.46
C ASN A 133 2.80 -6.73 -10.97
N GLY A 134 3.61 -7.76 -11.22
CA GLY A 134 3.15 -9.05 -11.74
C GLY A 134 2.24 -9.80 -10.78
N VAL A 135 2.51 -9.73 -9.48
CA VAL A 135 1.67 -10.33 -8.42
C VAL A 135 0.36 -9.55 -8.29
N LEU A 136 0.44 -8.22 -8.17
CA LEU A 136 -0.73 -7.37 -7.93
C LEU A 136 -1.68 -7.28 -9.12
N ASP A 137 -1.18 -7.32 -10.37
CA ASP A 137 -2.06 -7.34 -11.55
C ASP A 137 -2.95 -8.58 -11.58
N LYS A 138 -2.40 -9.76 -11.26
CA LYS A 138 -3.18 -11.01 -11.17
C LYS A 138 -4.18 -10.96 -10.00
N ALA A 139 -3.71 -10.56 -8.83
CA ALA A 139 -4.54 -10.47 -7.63
C ALA A 139 -5.69 -9.46 -7.78
N ALA A 140 -5.41 -8.26 -8.31
CA ALA A 140 -6.42 -7.23 -8.50
C ALA A 140 -7.46 -7.61 -9.55
N ARG A 141 -7.08 -8.28 -10.64
CA ARG A 141 -8.06 -8.82 -11.61
C ARG A 141 -8.97 -9.86 -10.97
N ALA A 142 -8.45 -10.71 -10.10
CA ALA A 142 -9.25 -11.70 -9.39
C ALA A 142 -10.21 -11.06 -8.37
N TRP A 143 -9.77 -10.02 -7.65
CA TRP A 143 -10.57 -9.40 -6.59
C TRP A 143 -11.49 -8.28 -7.07
N ARG A 144 -11.13 -7.59 -8.15
CA ARG A 144 -11.78 -6.35 -8.63
C ARG A 144 -11.93 -6.27 -10.14
N GLY A 145 -11.80 -7.39 -10.87
CA GLY A 145 -11.92 -7.41 -12.33
C GLY A 145 -13.28 -6.92 -12.89
N ALA A 146 -14.30 -6.77 -12.06
CA ALA A 146 -15.58 -6.17 -12.41
C ALA A 146 -15.61 -4.63 -12.30
N GLU A 147 -14.56 -4.00 -11.76
CA GLU A 147 -14.46 -2.55 -11.67
C GLU A 147 -14.29 -1.99 -13.09
N PRO A 148 -15.18 -1.11 -13.58
CA PRO A 148 -15.05 -0.54 -14.91
C PRO A 148 -13.71 0.20 -15.01
N GLU A 149 -13.07 0.17 -16.18
CA GLU A 149 -11.85 0.94 -16.45
C GLU A 149 -12.15 2.45 -16.39
N GLY A 150 -12.27 2.97 -15.17
CA GLY A 150 -12.38 4.40 -14.91
C GLY A 150 -11.06 5.08 -15.23
N PRO A 151 -11.08 6.34 -15.71
CA PRO A 151 -9.87 7.04 -16.10
C PRO A 151 -8.91 7.13 -14.89
N LEU A 152 -7.64 6.81 -15.14
CA LEU A 152 -6.52 7.07 -14.24
C LEU A 152 -6.44 8.58 -13.99
N ARG A 153 -7.17 9.09 -12.99
CA ARG A 153 -7.08 10.49 -12.58
C ARG A 153 -6.05 10.60 -11.47
N GLY A 154 -4.81 10.90 -11.87
CA GLY A 154 -3.77 11.44 -10.99
C GLY A 154 -4.16 12.78 -10.39
#